data_AF-A0A6C0B8S1-F1
#
_entry.id   AF-A0A6C0B8S1-F1
#
_cell.length_a   1.000
_cell.length_b   1.000
_cell.length_c   1.000
_cell.angle_alpha   90.00
_cell.angle_beta   90.00
_cell.angle_gamma   90.00
#
_symmetry.space_group_name_H-M   'P 1'
#
loop_
_entity.id
_entity.type
_entity.pdbx_description
1 polymer ?
#
loop_
_entity_poly.entity_id
_entity_poly.type
_entity_poly.pdbx_seq_one_letter_code
_entity_poly.pdbx_strand_id
1 'polypeptide(L)'
;MITPYIAKKIILGIISPHGSTDLIHATQNGLVPKLLQIQAANMAGFQLLTQLHQDKIVDILFLLMSLVHFRHDIISLKQLSTNFWILALFTLPEIVFHWVLFGIPSLNASDLFLLYMTFLHVPNHYYMSWNFIKKQKGETAFLLGLFTMLFLYFGEALNFSNMNIQVLALVKSFVVSHVVYNEKYVYKNRSMIPGIIKYM
;
A
#
# COMPACT_ATOMS: atom_id res chain seq x y z
N MET A 1 20.17 -0.99 -11.86
CA MET A 1 18.96 -1.74 -12.20
C MET A 1 18.73 -2.77 -11.10
N ILE A 2 17.62 -2.69 -10.40
CA ILE A 2 17.24 -3.65 -9.36
C ILE A 2 16.83 -4.94 -10.07
N THR A 3 17.43 -6.08 -9.70
CA THR A 3 17.12 -7.34 -10.36
C THR A 3 15.68 -7.77 -10.02
N PRO A 4 14.97 -8.49 -10.91
CA PRO A 4 13.61 -8.97 -10.63
C PRO A 4 13.51 -9.80 -9.34
N TYR A 5 14.57 -10.56 -9.03
CA TYR A 5 14.68 -11.32 -7.79
C TYR A 5 14.69 -10.39 -6.56
N ILE A 6 15.56 -9.37 -6.55
CA ILE A 6 15.63 -8.39 -5.44
C ILE A 6 14.32 -7.61 -5.33
N ALA A 7 13.75 -7.18 -6.46
CA ALA A 7 12.46 -6.48 -6.49
C ALA A 7 11.34 -7.31 -5.86
N LYS A 8 11.27 -8.60 -6.20
CA LYS A 8 10.29 -9.53 -5.62
C LYS A 8 10.46 -9.67 -4.10
N LYS A 9 11.69 -9.80 -3.60
CA LYS A 9 11.96 -9.87 -2.15
C LYS A 9 11.57 -8.59 -1.41
N ILE A 10 11.81 -7.43 -2.00
CA ILE A 10 11.40 -6.14 -1.42
C ILE A 10 9.87 -6.02 -1.39
N ILE A 11 9.20 -6.35 -2.50
CA ILE A 11 7.74 -6.32 -2.59
C ILE A 11 7.11 -7.25 -1.53
N LEU A 12 7.60 -8.48 -1.40
CA LEU A 12 7.02 -9.46 -0.49
C LEU A 12 7.43 -9.24 0.97
N GLY A 13 8.67 -8.83 1.22
CA GLY A 13 9.24 -8.78 2.57
C GLY A 13 9.09 -7.43 3.27
N ILE A 14 8.99 -6.33 2.52
CA ILE A 14 8.96 -4.97 3.06
C ILE A 14 7.64 -4.29 2.72
N ILE A 15 7.25 -4.31 1.44
CA ILE A 15 6.06 -3.61 0.97
C ILE A 15 4.83 -4.39 1.45
N SER A 16 4.46 -5.53 0.87
CA SER A 16 3.24 -6.28 1.23
C SER A 16 2.86 -6.33 2.74
N PRO A 17 3.79 -6.59 3.69
CA PRO A 17 3.45 -6.67 5.11
C PRO A 17 3.08 -5.33 5.78
N HIS A 18 3.39 -4.15 5.21
CA HIS A 18 3.09 -2.87 5.88
C HIS A 18 1.58 -2.67 6.13
N GLY A 19 0.72 -3.22 5.27
CA GLY A 19 -0.73 -3.17 5.43
C GLY A 19 -1.25 -3.90 6.67
N SER A 20 -0.46 -4.79 7.28
CA SER A 20 -0.84 -5.47 8.54
C SER A 20 -1.02 -4.50 9.72
N THR A 21 -0.46 -3.29 9.63
CA THR A 21 -0.71 -2.21 10.60
C THR A 21 -2.19 -1.84 10.74
N ASP A 22 -3.00 -2.08 9.71
CA ASP A 22 -4.45 -1.90 9.78
C ASP A 22 -5.10 -2.80 10.82
N LEU A 23 -4.64 -4.05 10.91
CA LEU A 23 -5.14 -5.04 11.87
C LEU A 23 -4.77 -4.63 13.29
N ILE A 24 -3.56 -4.12 13.50
CA ILE A 24 -3.10 -3.62 14.81
C ILE A 24 -3.99 -2.46 15.24
N HIS A 25 -4.18 -1.47 14.36
CA HIS A 25 -5.10 -0.37 14.62
C HIS A 25 -6.52 -0.87 14.88
N ALA A 26 -7.00 -1.85 14.11
CA ALA A 26 -8.35 -2.38 14.24
C ALA A 26 -8.57 -3.07 15.58
N THR A 27 -7.62 -3.89 16.02
CA THR A 27 -7.68 -4.60 17.30
C THR A 27 -7.69 -3.61 18.46
N GLN A 28 -6.82 -2.60 18.44
CA GLN A 28 -6.76 -1.60 19.51
C GLN A 28 -8.02 -0.73 19.64
N ASN A 29 -8.79 -0.58 18.56
CA ASN A 29 -9.97 0.29 18.53
C ASN A 29 -11.29 -0.48 18.42
N GLY A 30 -11.29 -1.81 18.53
CA GLY A 30 -12.51 -2.63 18.37
C GLY A 30 -13.12 -2.55 16.95
N LEU A 31 -12.31 -2.26 15.93
CA LEU A 31 -12.73 -2.08 14.54
C LEU A 31 -12.45 -3.30 13.65
N VAL A 32 -12.02 -4.44 14.21
CA VAL A 32 -11.77 -5.67 13.45
C VAL A 32 -12.97 -6.07 12.58
N PRO A 33 -14.23 -6.07 13.07
CA PRO A 33 -15.38 -6.36 12.21
C PRO A 33 -15.51 -5.41 11.01
N LYS A 34 -15.14 -4.13 11.18
CA LYS A 34 -15.19 -3.14 10.10
C LYS A 34 -14.07 -3.34 9.08
N LEU A 35 -12.87 -3.71 9.51
CA LEU A 35 -11.78 -4.08 8.63
C LEU A 35 -12.15 -5.29 7.77
N LEU A 36 -12.67 -6.36 8.40
CA LEU A 36 -13.10 -7.56 7.70
C LEU A 36 -14.27 -7.30 6.74
N GLN A 37 -15.23 -6.45 7.13
CA GLN A 37 -16.32 -6.04 6.25
C GLN A 37 -15.81 -5.32 4.99
N ILE A 38 -14.84 -4.41 5.14
CA ILE A 38 -14.23 -3.71 3.99
C ILE A 38 -13.49 -4.70 3.09
N GLN A 39 -12.68 -5.60 3.66
CA GLN A 39 -11.95 -6.61 2.89
C GLN A 39 -12.92 -7.53 2.14
N ALA A 40 -13.92 -8.10 2.82
CA ALA A 40 -14.89 -8.98 2.20
C ALA A 40 -15.69 -8.28 1.09
N ALA A 41 -16.14 -7.05 1.31
CA ALA A 41 -16.89 -6.28 0.31
C ALA A 41 -16.05 -5.99 -0.94
N ASN A 42 -14.80 -5.54 -0.77
CA ASN A 42 -13.92 -5.27 -1.90
C ASN A 42 -13.48 -6.54 -2.62
N MET A 43 -13.15 -7.61 -1.90
CA MET A 43 -12.80 -8.90 -2.51
C MET A 43 -13.98 -9.43 -3.34
N ALA A 44 -15.19 -9.49 -2.77
CA ALA A 44 -16.37 -9.95 -3.49
C ALA A 44 -16.70 -9.04 -4.68
N GLY A 45 -16.63 -7.72 -4.52
CA GLY A 45 -16.89 -6.76 -5.59
C GLY A 45 -15.90 -6.88 -6.74
N PHE A 46 -14.60 -6.97 -6.45
CA PHE A 46 -13.55 -7.11 -7.48
C PHE A 46 -13.65 -8.45 -8.20
N GLN A 47 -13.88 -9.55 -7.47
CA GLN A 47 -14.08 -10.86 -8.08
C GLN A 47 -15.34 -10.89 -8.96
N LEU A 48 -16.45 -10.30 -8.51
CA LEU A 48 -17.67 -10.20 -9.31
C LEU A 48 -17.43 -9.39 -10.60
N LEU A 49 -16.75 -8.24 -10.51
CA LEU A 49 -16.42 -7.43 -11.68
C LEU A 49 -15.56 -8.21 -12.68
N THR A 50 -14.52 -8.92 -12.22
CA THR A 50 -13.68 -9.75 -13.10
C THR A 50 -14.46 -10.93 -13.69
N GLN A 51 -15.36 -11.57 -12.94
CA GLN A 51 -16.24 -12.63 -13.46
C GLN A 51 -17.21 -12.12 -14.53
N LEU A 52 -17.64 -10.86 -14.43
CA LEU A 52 -18.46 -10.17 -15.43
C LEU A 52 -17.63 -9.52 -16.55
N HIS A 53 -16.33 -9.84 -16.63
CA HIS A 53 -15.39 -9.30 -17.62
C HIS A 53 -15.27 -7.76 -17.59
N GLN A 54 -15.46 -7.14 -16.42
CA GLN A 54 -15.34 -5.71 -16.18
C GLN A 54 -13.97 -5.32 -15.59
N ASP A 55 -12.88 -5.92 -16.07
CA ASP A 55 -11.53 -5.71 -15.53
C ASP A 55 -11.07 -4.24 -15.62
N LYS A 56 -11.53 -3.51 -16.65
CA LYS A 56 -11.27 -2.08 -16.77
C LYS A 56 -11.82 -1.26 -15.59
N ILE A 57 -12.97 -1.66 -15.04
CA ILE A 57 -13.54 -0.99 -13.87
C ILE A 57 -12.67 -1.26 -12.64
N VAL A 58 -12.20 -2.51 -12.48
CA VAL A 58 -11.24 -2.88 -11.42
C VAL A 58 -9.97 -2.03 -11.52
N ASP A 59 -9.44 -1.83 -12.72
CA ASP A 59 -8.24 -1.01 -12.95
C ASP A 59 -8.47 0.47 -12.63
N ILE A 60 -9.61 1.03 -13.06
CA ILE A 60 -9.97 2.43 -12.76
C ILE A 60 -10.14 2.62 -11.26
N LEU A 61 -10.85 1.73 -10.57
CA LEU A 61 -11.04 1.81 -9.12
C LEU A 61 -9.70 1.70 -8.40
N PHE A 62 -8.85 0.76 -8.81
CA PHE A 62 -7.51 0.63 -8.25
C PHE A 62 -6.67 1.89 -8.46
N LEU A 63 -6.66 2.46 -9.67
CA LEU A 63 -5.96 3.70 -10.00
C LEU A 63 -6.43 4.87 -9.11
N LEU A 64 -7.74 5.08 -9.01
CA LEU A 64 -8.30 6.15 -8.19
C LEU A 64 -7.93 5.98 -6.71
N MET A 65 -7.95 4.74 -6.20
CA MET A 65 -7.56 4.45 -4.83
C MET A 65 -6.06 4.61 -4.60
N SER A 66 -5.20 4.27 -5.56
CA SER A 66 -3.77 4.56 -5.49
C SER A 66 -3.49 6.06 -5.42
N LEU A 67 -4.20 6.88 -6.22
CA LEU A 67 -4.09 8.34 -6.15
C LEU A 67 -4.52 8.88 -4.78
N VAL A 68 -5.61 8.34 -4.22
CA VAL A 68 -6.07 8.66 -2.86
C VAL A 68 -5.03 8.28 -1.82
N HIS A 69 -4.44 7.09 -1.93
CA HIS A 69 -3.43 6.57 -0.99
C HIS A 69 -2.19 7.45 -0.94
N PHE A 70 -1.58 7.73 -2.09
CA PHE A 70 -0.32 8.46 -2.17
C PHE A 70 -0.43 9.96 -1.92
N ARG A 71 -1.65 10.53 -1.87
CA ARG A 71 -1.83 11.95 -1.54
C ARG A 71 -1.32 12.31 -0.14
N HIS A 72 -1.35 11.36 0.80
CA HIS A 72 -0.89 11.61 2.16
C HIS A 72 0.63 11.71 2.24
N ASP A 73 1.35 10.97 1.41
CA ASP A 73 2.80 11.13 1.29
C ASP A 73 3.14 12.52 0.74
N ILE A 74 2.33 13.03 -0.19
CA ILE A 74 2.48 14.37 -0.77
C ILE A 74 2.27 15.46 0.27
N ILE A 75 1.24 15.33 1.11
CA ILE A 75 0.98 16.29 2.18
C ILE A 75 2.13 16.29 3.19
N SER A 76 2.63 15.12 3.60
CA SER A 76 3.77 15.00 4.52
C SER A 76 5.06 15.58 3.93
N LEU A 77 5.35 15.33 2.65
CA LEU A 77 6.58 15.80 2.00
C LEU A 77 6.55 17.27 1.60
N LYS A 78 5.36 17.87 1.36
CA LYS A 78 5.22 19.32 1.14
C LYS A 78 5.70 20.14 2.34
N GLN A 79 5.65 19.57 3.56
CA GLN A 79 6.21 20.21 4.75
C GLN A 79 7.75 20.28 4.73
N LEU A 80 8.42 19.50 3.87
CA LEU A 80 9.88 19.36 3.82
C LEU A 80 10.55 20.18 2.71
N SER A 81 9.86 20.57 1.61
CA SER A 81 10.48 21.35 0.52
C SER A 81 9.49 22.08 -0.40
N THR A 82 9.86 23.28 -0.88
CA THR A 82 9.10 24.13 -1.82
C THR A 82 9.14 23.66 -3.29
N ASN A 83 10.13 22.85 -3.69
CA ASN A 83 10.27 22.33 -5.07
C ASN A 83 9.54 20.98 -5.29
N PHE A 84 8.66 20.63 -4.36
CA PHE A 84 8.04 19.32 -4.22
C PHE A 84 7.02 18.96 -5.32
N TRP A 85 6.45 19.95 -6.00
CA TRP A 85 5.49 19.72 -7.08
C TRP A 85 6.07 18.89 -8.23
N ILE A 86 7.38 19.00 -8.48
CA ILE A 86 8.07 18.20 -9.48
C ILE A 86 8.09 16.71 -9.05
N LEU A 87 8.33 16.42 -7.77
CA LEU A 87 8.32 15.05 -7.23
C LEU A 87 6.92 14.43 -7.25
N ALA A 88 5.88 15.21 -6.88
CA ALA A 88 4.48 14.79 -6.93
C ALA A 88 3.97 14.57 -8.36
N LEU A 89 4.46 15.35 -9.34
CA LEU A 89 4.15 15.19 -10.76
C LEU A 89 4.77 13.92 -11.36
N PHE A 90 5.96 13.52 -10.89
CA PHE A 90 6.64 12.28 -11.31
C PHE A 90 6.15 11.01 -10.58
N THR A 91 5.58 11.11 -9.38
CA THR A 91 5.16 9.91 -8.61
C THR A 91 3.69 9.51 -8.79
N LEU A 92 2.80 10.42 -9.18
CA LEU A 92 1.35 10.14 -9.12
C LEU A 92 0.74 9.45 -10.35
N PRO A 93 1.04 9.83 -11.61
CA PRO A 93 0.39 9.20 -12.76
C PRO A 93 1.22 8.08 -13.42
N GLU A 94 2.55 8.22 -13.49
CA GLU A 94 3.41 7.36 -14.33
C GLU A 94 3.62 5.95 -13.73
N ILE A 95 3.67 5.85 -12.41
CA ILE A 95 3.82 4.61 -11.64
C ILE A 95 2.54 3.76 -11.68
N VAL A 96 1.38 4.42 -11.64
CA VAL A 96 0.09 3.74 -11.72
C VAL A 96 -0.25 3.37 -13.18
N PHE A 97 0.28 4.10 -14.16
CA PHE A 97 0.04 3.85 -15.59
C PHE A 97 0.93 2.73 -16.18
N HIS A 98 2.17 2.53 -15.70
CA HIS A 98 3.08 1.53 -16.28
C HIS A 98 2.95 0.13 -15.69
N TRP A 99 2.49 0.00 -14.43
CA TRP A 99 2.48 -1.29 -13.70
C TRP A 99 1.17 -2.07 -13.83
N VAL A 100 0.07 -1.41 -14.22
CA VAL A 100 -1.25 -2.06 -14.28
C VAL A 100 -1.46 -2.89 -15.56
N LEU A 101 -0.75 -2.66 -16.68
CA LEU A 101 -1.17 -3.25 -17.98
C LEU A 101 -0.14 -3.84 -18.97
N PHE A 102 1.10 -3.34 -19.17
CA PHE A 102 1.87 -3.76 -20.37
C PHE A 102 3.38 -3.86 -20.15
N GLY A 103 3.86 -5.06 -19.82
CA GLY A 103 5.28 -5.36 -19.75
C GLY A 103 6.05 -4.89 -20.99
N ILE A 104 7.10 -4.09 -20.78
CA ILE A 104 8.31 -3.97 -21.60
C ILE A 104 9.40 -3.23 -20.78
N PRO A 105 10.70 -3.52 -20.98
CA PRO A 105 11.79 -3.01 -20.17
C PRO A 105 12.50 -1.84 -20.85
N SER A 106 12.37 -0.63 -20.34
CA SER A 106 13.33 0.43 -20.64
C SER A 106 13.51 1.36 -19.44
N LEU A 107 14.71 1.31 -18.85
CA LEU A 107 15.29 2.20 -17.84
C LEU A 107 14.38 2.67 -16.67
N ASN A 108 14.50 1.94 -15.55
CA ASN A 108 14.45 2.33 -14.14
C ASN A 108 13.20 2.99 -13.51
N ALA A 109 12.09 3.25 -14.22
CA ALA A 109 10.89 3.81 -13.55
C ALA A 109 10.31 2.87 -12.47
N SER A 110 10.31 1.56 -12.73
CA SER A 110 9.94 0.53 -11.73
C SER A 110 10.87 0.53 -10.53
N ASP A 111 12.17 0.76 -10.77
CA ASP A 111 13.17 0.82 -9.70
C ASP A 111 12.96 2.08 -8.85
N LEU A 112 12.68 3.22 -9.48
CA LEU A 112 12.35 4.46 -8.77
C LEU A 112 11.08 4.31 -7.93
N PHE A 113 10.04 3.66 -8.44
CA PHE A 113 8.86 3.35 -7.64
C PHE A 113 9.18 2.43 -6.47
N LEU A 114 9.97 1.38 -6.71
CA LEU A 114 10.34 0.45 -5.65
C LEU A 114 11.15 1.16 -4.55
N LEU A 115 12.08 2.03 -4.93
CA LEU A 115 12.86 2.87 -4.02
C LEU A 115 11.94 3.84 -3.25
N TYR A 116 11.00 4.50 -3.94
CA TYR A 116 9.97 5.34 -3.31
C TYR A 116 9.17 4.57 -2.27
N MET A 117 8.67 3.38 -2.63
CA MET A 117 7.88 2.54 -1.73
C MET A 117 8.69 2.15 -0.49
N THR A 118 9.95 1.76 -0.69
CA THR A 118 10.82 1.23 0.36
C THR A 118 11.33 2.31 1.31
N PHE A 119 11.74 3.47 0.79
CA PHE A 119 12.45 4.48 1.57
C PHE A 119 11.59 5.68 1.99
N LEU A 120 10.46 5.92 1.31
CA LEU A 120 9.59 7.06 1.62
C LEU A 120 8.23 6.59 2.09
N HIS A 121 7.51 5.83 1.27
CA HIS A 121 6.13 5.45 1.56
C HIS A 121 5.99 4.55 2.81
N VAL A 122 6.65 3.39 2.81
CA VAL A 122 6.54 2.42 3.92
C VAL A 122 7.04 3.02 5.25
N PRO A 123 8.20 3.72 5.30
CA PRO A 123 8.63 4.41 6.52
C PRO A 123 7.66 5.50 6.99
N ASN A 124 7.14 6.32 6.07
CA ASN A 124 6.10 7.32 6.40
C ASN A 124 4.85 6.63 6.96
N HIS A 125 4.42 5.51 6.39
CA HIS A 125 3.29 4.74 6.89
C HIS A 125 3.50 4.25 8.33
N TYR A 126 4.69 3.72 8.65
CA TYR A 126 5.02 3.33 10.02
C TYR A 126 5.11 4.51 10.98
N TYR A 127 5.69 5.63 10.53
CA TYR A 127 5.74 6.87 11.29
C TYR A 127 4.31 7.36 11.61
N MET A 128 3.43 7.34 10.61
CA MET A 128 2.03 7.68 10.75
C MET A 128 1.29 6.74 11.70
N SER A 129 1.70 5.48 11.71
CA SER A 129 1.15 4.42 12.54
C SER A 129 1.76 4.33 13.94
N TRP A 130 2.76 5.16 14.22
CA TRP A 130 3.63 5.00 15.39
C TRP A 130 2.88 5.05 16.71
N ASN A 131 1.83 5.88 16.80
CA ASN A 131 1.05 6.05 18.03
C ASN A 131 0.35 4.78 18.50
N PHE A 132 -0.02 3.87 17.60
CA PHE A 132 -0.60 2.58 17.96
C PHE A 132 0.45 1.46 17.95
N ILE A 133 1.44 1.50 17.06
CA ILE A 133 2.57 0.54 17.06
C ILE A 133 3.29 0.54 18.41
N LYS A 134 3.57 1.72 18.97
CA LYS A 134 4.32 1.83 20.23
C LYS A 134 3.58 1.27 21.45
N LYS A 135 2.24 1.16 21.39
CA LYS A 135 1.40 0.64 22.48
C LYS A 135 1.47 -0.89 22.59
N GLN A 136 1.67 -1.59 21.47
CA GLN A 136 1.69 -3.05 21.41
C GLN A 136 2.86 -3.53 20.55
N LYS A 137 4.09 -3.22 20.98
CA LYS A 137 5.30 -3.52 20.20
C LYS A 137 5.48 -5.02 19.91
N GLY A 138 5.17 -5.87 20.89
CA GLY A 138 5.28 -7.33 20.75
C GLY A 138 4.31 -7.89 19.72
N GLU A 139 3.03 -7.55 19.83
CA GLU A 139 2.00 -7.97 18.86
C GLU A 139 2.27 -7.40 17.47
N THR A 140 2.72 -6.14 17.39
CA THR A 140 3.14 -5.52 16.12
C THR A 140 4.28 -6.30 15.48
N ALA A 141 5.36 -6.55 16.22
CA ALA A 141 6.52 -7.26 15.70
C ALA A 141 6.17 -8.69 15.29
N PHE A 142 5.33 -9.38 16.06
CA PHE A 142 4.82 -10.71 15.73
C PHE A 142 4.00 -10.69 14.44
N LEU A 143 3.03 -9.79 14.31
CA LEU A 143 2.18 -9.69 13.11
C LEU A 143 3.00 -9.32 11.88
N LEU A 144 3.88 -8.32 11.98
CA LEU A 144 4.77 -7.95 10.87
C LEU A 144 5.65 -9.13 10.46
N GLY A 145 6.30 -9.80 11.41
CA GLY A 145 7.13 -10.97 11.13
C GLY A 145 6.33 -12.12 10.50
N LEU A 146 5.12 -12.39 11.01
CA LEU A 146 4.23 -13.41 10.47
C LEU A 146 3.82 -13.09 9.03
N PHE A 147 3.34 -11.87 8.75
CA PHE A 147 2.93 -11.47 7.40
C PHE A 147 4.12 -11.42 6.44
N THR A 148 5.29 -10.94 6.88
CA THR A 148 6.53 -11.01 6.08
C THR A 148 6.88 -12.45 5.73
N MET A 149 6.83 -13.38 6.68
CA MET A 149 7.10 -14.80 6.40
C MET A 149 6.05 -15.41 5.46
N LEU A 150 4.76 -15.14 5.69
CA LEU A 150 3.69 -15.64 4.83
C LEU A 150 3.84 -15.13 3.39
N PHE A 151 4.09 -13.83 3.21
CA PHE A 151 4.27 -13.25 1.89
C PHE A 151 5.55 -13.75 1.21
N LEU A 152 6.66 -13.90 1.93
CA LEU A 152 7.87 -14.48 1.34
C LEU A 152 7.68 -15.96 0.97
N TYR A 153 6.98 -16.74 1.79
CA TYR A 153 6.78 -18.16 1.52
C TYR A 153 5.79 -18.39 0.38
N PHE A 154 4.57 -17.85 0.48
CA PHE A 154 3.52 -18.05 -0.52
C PHE A 154 3.72 -17.18 -1.77
N GLY A 155 4.26 -15.98 -1.61
CA GLY A 155 4.54 -15.08 -2.73
C GLY A 155 5.68 -15.54 -3.62
N GLU A 156 6.58 -16.41 -3.13
CA GLU A 156 7.60 -17.01 -3.99
C GLU A 156 6.99 -17.93 -5.06
N ALA A 157 5.90 -18.64 -4.73
CA ALA A 157 5.19 -19.46 -5.70
C ALA A 157 4.47 -18.63 -6.79
N LEU A 158 4.27 -17.32 -6.57
CA LEU A 158 3.59 -16.45 -7.53
C LEU A 158 4.57 -15.95 -8.60
N ASN A 159 4.20 -16.19 -9.86
CA ASN A 159 4.84 -15.54 -11.01
C ASN A 159 4.12 -14.23 -11.31
N PHE A 160 4.70 -13.10 -10.88
CA PHE A 160 4.12 -11.77 -11.09
C PHE A 160 3.97 -11.39 -12.56
N SER A 161 4.80 -11.94 -13.46
CA SER A 161 4.73 -11.61 -14.89
C SER A 161 3.54 -12.25 -15.61
N ASN A 162 3.04 -13.39 -15.11
CA ASN A 162 1.98 -14.19 -15.73
C ASN A 162 0.87 -14.51 -14.72
N MET A 163 0.53 -13.55 -13.86
CA MET A 163 -0.48 -13.76 -12.83
C MET A 163 -1.88 -13.89 -13.45
N ASN A 164 -2.66 -14.87 -12.99
CA ASN A 164 -4.06 -15.03 -13.39
C ASN A 164 -4.86 -13.76 -13.04
N ILE A 165 -5.76 -13.32 -13.94
CA ILE A 165 -6.57 -12.10 -13.77
C ILE A 165 -7.36 -12.08 -12.46
N GLN A 166 -7.88 -13.22 -12.00
CA GLN A 166 -8.60 -13.34 -10.73
C GLN A 166 -7.68 -13.10 -9.53
N VAL A 167 -6.46 -13.63 -9.59
CA VAL A 167 -5.44 -13.41 -8.54
C VAL A 167 -5.01 -11.95 -8.55
N LEU A 168 -4.84 -11.34 -9.73
CA LEU A 168 -4.50 -9.92 -9.84
C LEU A 168 -5.62 -9.03 -9.27
N ALA A 169 -6.89 -9.34 -9.58
CA ALA A 169 -8.04 -8.65 -9.01
C ALA A 169 -8.10 -8.80 -7.49
N LEU A 170 -7.76 -9.98 -6.96
CA LEU A 170 -7.67 -10.22 -5.52
C LEU A 170 -6.58 -9.34 -4.88
N VAL A 171 -5.38 -9.29 -5.45
CA VAL A 171 -4.28 -8.43 -4.96
C VAL A 171 -4.71 -6.96 -4.96
N LYS A 172 -5.31 -6.48 -6.06
CA LYS A 172 -5.85 -5.11 -6.14
C LYS A 172 -6.91 -4.84 -5.07
N SER A 173 -7.77 -5.81 -4.78
CA SER A 173 -8.81 -5.67 -3.75
C SER A 173 -8.23 -5.53 -2.34
N PHE A 174 -7.10 -6.19 -2.02
CA PHE A 174 -6.42 -6.01 -0.73
C PHE A 174 -5.84 -4.61 -0.58
N VAL A 175 -5.19 -4.10 -1.63
CA VAL A 175 -4.67 -2.74 -1.64
C VAL A 175 -5.80 -1.72 -1.49
N VAL A 176 -6.89 -1.85 -2.24
CA VAL A 176 -8.05 -0.94 -2.11
C VAL A 176 -8.67 -1.02 -0.71
N SER A 177 -8.74 -2.22 -0.12
CA SER A 177 -9.23 -2.39 1.25
C SER A 177 -8.37 -1.67 2.28
N HIS A 178 -7.05 -1.76 2.13
CA HIS A 178 -6.09 -1.03 2.96
C HIS A 178 -6.31 0.49 2.87
N VAL A 179 -6.45 1.03 1.66
CA VAL A 179 -6.71 2.46 1.43
C VAL A 179 -8.04 2.89 2.08
N VAL A 180 -9.13 2.18 1.78
CA VAL A 180 -10.48 2.52 2.29
C VAL A 180 -10.51 2.49 3.81
N TYR A 181 -9.87 1.51 4.44
CA TYR A 181 -9.79 1.42 5.89
C TYR A 181 -9.01 2.59 6.50
N ASN A 182 -7.83 2.91 5.94
CA ASN A 182 -7.02 4.01 6.43
C ASN A 182 -7.72 5.36 6.33
N GLU A 183 -8.35 5.64 5.19
CA GLU A 183 -9.12 6.87 5.00
C GLU A 183 -10.25 7.02 6.02
N LYS A 184 -10.98 5.93 6.28
CA LYS A 184 -12.18 5.98 7.11
C LYS A 184 -11.87 6.02 8.61
N TYR A 185 -10.82 5.34 9.06
CA TYR A 185 -10.59 5.09 10.48
C TYR A 185 -9.24 5.56 11.01
N VAL A 186 -8.21 5.63 10.17
CA VAL A 186 -6.85 6.03 10.60
C VAL A 186 -6.64 7.53 10.40
N TYR A 187 -6.98 8.06 9.22
CA TYR A 187 -6.77 9.47 8.90
C TYR A 187 -7.92 10.38 9.36
N LYS A 188 -9.16 9.88 9.40
CA LYS A 188 -10.33 10.67 9.85
C LYS A 188 -10.19 11.19 11.29
N ASN A 189 -9.52 10.42 12.16
CA ASN A 189 -9.33 10.78 13.57
C ASN A 189 -8.05 11.59 13.83
N ARG A 190 -7.34 12.01 12.78
CA ARG A 190 -6.27 12.99 12.93
C ARG A 190 -6.87 14.38 12.92
N SER A 191 -6.80 15.08 14.05
CA SER A 191 -6.60 16.52 13.99
C SER A 191 -5.37 16.73 13.10
N MET A 192 -5.53 17.44 11.97
CA MET A 192 -4.36 17.95 11.26
C MET A 192 -3.53 18.70 12.30
N ILE A 193 -2.29 18.23 12.52
CA ILE A 193 -1.27 18.74 13.46
C ILE A 193 -1.31 18.12 14.88
N PRO A 194 -0.27 17.34 15.21
CA PRO A 194 0.52 17.54 16.41
C PRO A 194 1.84 18.19 16.01
N GLY A 195 2.13 19.36 16.59
CA GLY A 195 3.27 20.19 16.26
C GLY A 195 4.61 19.45 16.31
N ILE A 196 5.40 19.58 15.25
CA ILE A 196 6.82 19.26 15.23
C ILE A 196 7.55 20.51 14.73
N ILE A 197 7.67 21.48 15.63
CA ILE A 197 8.90 22.25 15.82
C ILE A 197 9.10 22.28 17.34
N LYS A 198 9.70 21.23 17.90
CA LYS A 198 10.26 21.34 19.26
C LYS A 198 11.46 20.43 19.56
N TYR A 199 11.88 19.57 18.64
CA TYR A 199 13.04 18.69 18.84
C TYR A 199 13.85 18.45 17.56
N MET A 200 14.11 19.52 16.81
CA MET A 200 15.32 19.67 16.01
C MET A 200 15.95 21.01 16.41
#